data_AF-A0A233RRT7-F1
#
_entry.id   AF-A0A233RRT7-F1
#
_cell.length_a   1.000
_cell.length_b   1.000
_cell.length_c   1.000
_cell.angle_alpha   90.00
_cell.angle_beta   90.00
_cell.angle_gamma   90.00
#
_symmetry.space_group_name_H-M   'P 1'
#
loop_
_entity.id
_entity.type
_entity.pdbx_description
1 polymer ?
#
loop_
_entity_poly.entity_id
_entity_poly.type
_entity_poly.pdbx_seq_one_letter_code
_entity_poly.pdbx_strand_id
1 'polypeptide(L)'
;MTSANASPSGFADFPADFRGQVLRPGDGGYDAARALNNARAADEGPALIARCLDEDDVATVMRYASATGTPVAVRGGGHGYDGHAMPGGALVADLSRLRAVTVDPETGIVRAQAGVTLGELDAATQEHGLVVPSGTVTSTGIAGLTLGGGIGHLMRRYGATVDNLLACEMVTVDGRRVRVDAGSEPELFWALRGGGGNFGVVTSFEYRAHAMGTDAVAGFAVYGLHEAPRILAALDEVMAAAPRELALVATITPAPPLPMIPEQAHGHPVLILSPVYTGDLTTADDVLKPVIGLGTPLVDLVQPTTWLRANSMLDDTAPYGKRAASRSGYLSAITEAAATAMIDRAGAP
;
A
#
# COMPACT_ATOMS: atom_id res chain seq x y z
N MET A 1 -7.83 3.82 34.95
CA MET A 1 -6.83 2.86 34.45
C MET A 1 -5.61 3.66 34.07
N THR A 2 -4.56 3.49 34.86
CA THR A 2 -3.39 4.36 34.95
C THR A 2 -2.49 4.21 33.73
N SER A 3 -2.25 5.35 33.07
CA SER A 3 -1.15 5.58 32.15
C SER A 3 0.16 5.16 32.81
N ALA A 4 0.72 4.03 32.40
CA ALA A 4 2.09 3.69 32.74
C ALA A 4 3.00 4.63 31.93
N ASN A 5 3.51 5.67 32.60
CA ASN A 5 4.70 6.38 32.16
C ASN A 5 5.84 5.36 32.08
N ALA A 6 6.10 4.84 30.88
CA ALA A 6 7.38 4.18 30.60
C ALA A 6 8.47 5.22 30.86
N SER A 7 9.38 4.89 31.78
CA SER A 7 10.53 5.73 32.10
C SER A 7 11.40 5.92 30.85
N PRO A 8 12.15 7.02 30.71
CA PRO A 8 13.07 7.24 29.61
C PRO A 8 14.34 6.38 29.79
N SER A 9 14.18 5.06 29.87
CA SER A 9 15.30 4.17 29.60
C SER A 9 15.50 4.23 28.09
N GLY A 10 16.55 4.90 27.62
CA GLY A 10 16.95 4.94 26.20
C GLY A 10 17.43 3.58 25.66
N PHE A 11 16.80 2.50 26.14
CA PHE A 11 17.09 1.10 25.85
C PHE A 11 18.60 0.83 25.96
N ALA A 12 19.18 1.23 27.10
CA ALA A 12 20.62 1.11 27.36
C ALA A 12 21.06 -0.35 27.56
N ASP A 13 20.13 -1.20 27.99
CA ASP A 13 20.27 -2.64 28.15
C ASP A 13 19.82 -3.43 26.91
N PHE A 14 19.57 -2.76 25.77
CA PHE A 14 19.23 -3.44 24.53
C PHE A 14 20.31 -4.44 24.13
N PRO A 15 19.97 -5.65 23.66
CA PRO A 15 20.93 -6.74 23.52
C PRO A 15 22.12 -6.39 22.63
N ALA A 16 23.34 -6.64 23.15
CA ALA A 16 24.59 -6.33 22.47
C ALA A 16 24.90 -7.28 21.30
N ASP A 17 24.21 -8.41 21.20
CA ASP A 17 24.31 -9.39 20.13
C ASP A 17 23.37 -9.12 18.95
N PHE A 18 22.57 -8.04 18.99
CA PHE A 18 21.82 -7.54 17.83
C PHE A 18 22.78 -7.14 16.71
N ARG A 19 22.61 -7.72 15.51
CA ARG A 19 23.54 -7.58 14.39
C ARG A 19 23.22 -6.41 13.48
N GLY A 20 21.96 -6.01 13.44
CA GLY A 20 21.47 -4.88 12.67
C GLY A 20 21.91 -3.53 13.22
N GLN A 21 21.30 -2.47 12.70
CA GLN A 21 21.62 -1.11 13.11
C GLN A 21 20.68 -0.65 14.23
N VAL A 22 21.24 -0.18 15.35
CA VAL A 22 20.49 0.50 16.40
C VAL A 22 20.64 2.01 16.21
N LEU A 23 19.52 2.74 16.17
CA LEU A 23 19.50 4.20 16.06
C LEU A 23 18.72 4.82 17.22
N ARG A 24 19.29 5.85 17.83
CA ARG A 24 18.71 6.66 18.90
C ARG A 24 18.62 8.13 18.49
N PRO A 25 17.80 8.95 19.18
CA PRO A 25 17.79 10.39 18.97
C PRO A 25 19.20 11.00 19.04
N GLY A 26 19.60 11.71 17.98
CA GLY A 26 20.93 12.31 17.83
C GLY A 26 21.92 11.49 17.03
N ASP A 27 21.67 10.20 16.78
CA ASP A 27 22.51 9.38 15.93
C ASP A 27 22.40 9.78 14.46
N GLY A 28 23.50 9.64 13.72
CA GLY A 28 23.52 9.83 12.27
C GLY A 28 22.53 8.89 11.58
N GLY A 29 21.59 9.46 10.81
CA GLY A 29 20.58 8.70 10.07
C GLY A 29 19.30 8.41 10.84
N TYR A 30 19.19 8.77 12.13
CA TYR A 30 17.97 8.60 12.92
C TYR A 30 16.76 9.32 12.30
N ASP A 31 16.92 10.58 11.89
CA ASP A 31 15.83 11.36 11.29
C ASP A 31 15.34 10.78 9.96
N ALA A 32 16.25 10.26 9.14
CA ALA A 32 15.88 9.58 7.91
C ALA A 32 15.16 8.25 8.20
N ALA A 33 15.63 7.49 9.20
CA ALA A 33 15.05 6.20 9.57
C ALA A 33 13.65 6.33 10.17
N ARG A 34 13.34 7.44 10.87
CA ARG A 34 12.00 7.67 11.45
C ARG A 34 11.00 8.33 10.50
N ALA A 35 11.43 8.80 9.32
CA ALA A 35 10.55 9.46 8.36
C ALA A 35 9.44 8.50 7.87
N LEU A 36 8.19 8.96 7.92
CA LEU A 36 7.01 8.25 7.47
C LEU A 36 6.42 8.89 6.21
N ASN A 37 5.60 8.13 5.47
CA ASN A 37 4.85 8.69 4.35
C ASN A 37 3.93 9.82 4.83
N ASN A 38 3.12 9.54 5.86
CA ASN A 38 2.31 10.54 6.54
C ASN A 38 3.06 11.12 7.76
N ALA A 39 3.51 12.37 7.66
CA ALA A 39 4.26 13.04 8.72
C ALA A 39 3.39 13.60 9.86
N ARG A 40 2.09 13.29 9.90
CA ARG A 40 1.20 13.74 10.99
C ARG A 40 1.68 13.30 12.38
N ALA A 41 2.33 12.13 12.47
CA ALA A 41 2.87 11.57 13.72
C ALA A 41 4.40 11.78 13.85
N ALA A 42 5.01 12.66 13.06
CA ALA A 42 6.47 12.81 13.01
C ALA A 42 7.07 13.70 14.10
N ASP A 43 6.23 14.34 14.93
CA ASP A 43 6.70 15.32 15.92
C ASP A 43 7.36 14.63 17.13
N GLU A 44 6.91 13.44 17.50
CA GLU A 44 7.52 12.60 18.53
C GLU A 44 8.22 11.41 17.86
N GLY A 45 9.48 11.18 18.22
CA GLY A 45 10.29 10.10 17.64
C GLY A 45 10.46 8.90 18.59
N PRO A 46 10.73 7.69 18.07
CA PRO A 46 11.04 6.53 18.88
C PRO A 46 12.25 6.73 19.80
N ALA A 47 12.29 6.06 20.95
CA ALA A 47 13.48 6.07 21.78
C ALA A 47 14.58 5.12 21.26
N LEU A 48 14.21 4.08 20.49
CA LEU A 48 15.15 3.22 19.77
C LEU A 48 14.53 2.66 18.49
N ILE A 49 15.27 2.72 17.39
CA ILE A 49 14.95 2.05 16.13
C ILE A 49 15.96 0.92 15.90
N ALA A 50 15.49 -0.32 15.97
CA ALA A 50 16.25 -1.53 15.70
C ALA A 50 16.00 -1.94 14.23
N ARG A 51 16.91 -1.52 13.33
CA ARG A 51 16.85 -1.89 11.91
C ARG A 51 17.38 -3.30 11.73
N CYS A 52 16.46 -4.25 11.68
CA CYS A 52 16.74 -5.68 11.68
C CYS A 52 17.41 -6.09 10.37
N LEU A 53 18.54 -6.79 10.46
CA LEU A 53 19.25 -7.31 9.29
C LEU A 53 18.62 -8.61 8.76
N ASP A 54 18.05 -9.41 9.64
CA ASP A 54 17.41 -10.70 9.35
C ASP A 54 16.42 -11.10 10.46
N GLU A 55 15.91 -12.33 10.40
CA GLU A 55 14.91 -12.85 11.34
C GLU A 55 15.47 -13.10 12.75
N ASP A 56 16.79 -13.22 12.94
CA ASP A 56 17.39 -13.37 14.28
C ASP A 56 17.33 -12.05 15.03
N ASP A 57 17.60 -10.94 14.34
CA ASP A 57 17.45 -9.60 14.89
C ASP A 57 16.00 -9.32 15.32
N VAL A 58 15.02 -9.71 14.49
CA VAL A 58 13.60 -9.60 14.84
C VAL A 58 13.31 -10.42 16.10
N ALA A 59 13.80 -11.66 16.17
CA ALA A 59 13.65 -12.51 17.35
C ALA A 59 14.31 -11.93 18.60
N THR A 60 15.48 -11.28 18.46
CA THR A 60 16.15 -10.55 19.55
C THR A 60 15.30 -9.39 20.06
N VAL A 61 14.71 -8.59 19.18
CA VAL A 61 13.78 -7.52 19.55
C VAL A 61 12.56 -8.07 20.30
N MET A 62 11.93 -9.13 19.78
CA MET A 62 10.74 -9.71 20.41
C MET A 62 11.03 -10.34 21.77
N ARG A 63 12.15 -11.08 21.91
CA ARG A 63 12.58 -11.63 23.21
C ARG A 63 12.87 -10.52 24.22
N TYR A 64 13.57 -9.47 23.83
CA TYR A 64 13.83 -8.31 24.69
C TYR A 64 12.53 -7.65 25.15
N ALA A 65 11.62 -7.40 24.21
CA ALA A 65 10.33 -6.79 24.50
C ALA A 65 9.47 -7.65 25.45
N SER A 66 9.44 -8.96 25.22
CA SER A 66 8.74 -9.92 26.09
C SER A 66 9.34 -9.96 27.49
N ALA A 67 10.66 -9.99 27.62
CA ALA A 67 11.35 -10.04 28.91
C ALA A 67 11.20 -8.76 29.74
N THR A 68 11.10 -7.61 29.08
CA THR A 68 11.01 -6.29 29.74
C THR A 68 9.59 -5.73 29.82
N GLY A 69 8.61 -6.38 29.18
CA GLY A 69 7.25 -5.86 29.07
C GLY A 69 7.14 -4.60 28.21
N THR A 70 8.09 -4.38 27.30
CA THR A 70 8.16 -3.21 26.44
C THR A 70 7.23 -3.36 25.22
N PRO A 71 6.30 -2.42 24.95
CA PRO A 71 5.55 -2.40 23.70
C PRO A 71 6.46 -2.19 22.48
N VAL A 72 6.21 -2.93 21.41
CA VAL A 72 6.97 -2.85 20.15
C VAL A 72 6.11 -2.27 19.05
N ALA A 73 6.65 -1.28 18.35
CA ALA A 73 6.14 -0.86 17.05
C ALA A 73 6.89 -1.57 15.93
N VAL A 74 6.21 -1.91 14.85
CA VAL A 74 6.80 -2.62 13.71
C VAL A 74 6.66 -1.74 12.46
N ARG A 75 7.75 -1.58 11.73
CA ARG A 75 7.79 -0.82 10.48
C ARG A 75 8.17 -1.71 9.30
N GLY A 76 7.27 -1.79 8.32
CA GLY A 76 7.58 -2.17 6.94
C GLY A 76 7.92 -0.92 6.10
N GLY A 77 7.05 -0.54 5.16
CA GLY A 77 7.25 0.65 4.31
C GLY A 77 6.92 2.00 4.97
N GLY A 78 6.26 2.02 6.14
CA GLY A 78 5.94 3.28 6.86
C GLY A 78 4.80 4.10 6.24
N HIS A 79 3.82 3.43 5.62
CA HIS A 79 2.65 4.04 4.95
C HIS A 79 1.38 4.10 5.82
N GLY A 80 1.41 3.62 7.07
CA GLY A 80 0.25 3.70 7.98
C GLY A 80 -0.17 5.15 8.22
N TYR A 81 -1.45 5.46 8.01
CA TYR A 81 -2.02 6.81 8.20
C TYR A 81 -2.12 7.23 9.67
N ASP A 82 -2.00 6.27 10.57
CA ASP A 82 -2.21 6.34 12.01
C ASP A 82 -0.91 6.56 12.82
N GLY A 83 0.26 6.48 12.17
CA GLY A 83 1.56 6.73 12.79
C GLY A 83 2.11 5.58 13.63
N HIS A 84 1.45 4.40 13.65
CA HIS A 84 1.87 3.26 14.50
C HIS A 84 3.26 2.70 14.17
N ALA A 85 3.83 3.04 13.00
CA ALA A 85 5.15 2.55 12.60
C ALA A 85 6.32 3.26 13.30
N MET A 86 6.13 4.48 13.81
CA MET A 86 7.18 5.27 14.48
C MET A 86 6.64 6.11 15.67
N PRO A 87 5.99 5.48 16.67
CA PRO A 87 5.43 6.21 17.81
C PRO A 87 6.52 6.79 18.73
N GLY A 88 6.20 7.90 19.40
CA GLY A 88 7.06 8.58 20.36
C GLY A 88 7.51 7.66 21.49
N GLY A 89 8.80 7.70 21.82
CA GLY A 89 9.38 6.97 22.97
C GLY A 89 9.40 5.45 22.83
N ALA A 90 8.99 4.88 21.70
CA ALA A 90 8.87 3.44 21.54
C ALA A 90 10.18 2.74 21.15
N LEU A 91 10.17 1.42 21.33
CA LEU A 91 11.05 0.48 20.65
C LEU A 91 10.44 0.13 19.29
N VAL A 92 11.16 0.38 18.20
CA VAL A 92 10.71 0.06 16.84
C VAL A 92 11.55 -1.05 16.23
N ALA A 93 10.89 -2.14 15.81
CA ALA A 93 11.45 -3.12 14.87
C ALA A 93 11.28 -2.59 13.44
N ASP A 94 12.37 -2.09 12.84
CA ASP A 94 12.38 -1.62 11.46
C ASP A 94 12.85 -2.74 10.52
N LEU A 95 11.92 -3.22 9.69
CA LEU A 95 12.14 -4.32 8.75
C LEU A 95 12.64 -3.82 7.39
N SER A 96 12.87 -2.52 7.21
CA SER A 96 13.22 -1.89 5.93
C SER A 96 14.55 -2.36 5.32
N ARG A 97 15.30 -3.24 5.98
CA ARG A 97 16.49 -3.91 5.43
C ARG A 97 16.22 -5.34 4.94
N LEU A 98 15.09 -5.94 5.30
CA LEU A 98 14.64 -7.24 4.80
C LEU A 98 14.04 -7.06 3.39
N ARG A 99 14.89 -7.04 2.36
CA ARG A 99 14.52 -6.66 0.98
C ARG A 99 14.66 -7.75 -0.07
N ALA A 100 14.96 -8.99 0.31
CA ALA A 100 15.09 -10.06 -0.66
C ALA A 100 13.76 -10.37 -1.35
N VAL A 101 13.79 -10.53 -2.68
CA VAL A 101 12.69 -11.05 -3.50
C VAL A 101 13.25 -12.19 -4.35
N THR A 102 12.54 -13.31 -4.39
CA THR A 102 12.83 -14.44 -5.30
C THR A 102 11.56 -14.80 -6.04
N VAL A 103 11.65 -14.89 -7.36
CA VAL A 103 10.56 -15.26 -8.26
C VAL A 103 10.87 -16.60 -8.89
N ASP A 104 9.98 -17.56 -8.75
CA ASP A 104 9.99 -18.79 -9.52
C ASP A 104 9.00 -18.66 -10.68
N PRO A 105 9.47 -18.43 -11.92
CA PRO A 105 8.59 -18.25 -13.06
C PRO A 105 7.89 -19.53 -13.51
N GLU A 106 8.39 -20.72 -13.14
CA GLU A 106 7.80 -21.99 -13.52
C GLU A 106 6.59 -22.32 -12.63
N THR A 107 6.72 -22.09 -11.33
CA THR A 107 5.64 -22.35 -10.36
C THR A 107 4.74 -21.14 -10.13
N GLY A 108 5.20 -19.93 -10.49
CA GLY A 108 4.51 -18.68 -10.19
C GLY A 108 4.57 -18.30 -8.71
N ILE A 109 5.49 -18.89 -7.92
CA ILE A 109 5.65 -18.56 -6.50
C ILE A 109 6.65 -17.41 -6.36
N VAL A 110 6.23 -16.38 -5.63
CA VAL A 110 7.08 -15.22 -5.32
C VAL A 110 7.27 -15.15 -3.81
N ARG A 111 8.51 -15.25 -3.35
CA ARG A 111 8.86 -15.02 -1.94
C ARG A 111 9.48 -13.65 -1.79
N ALA A 112 8.93 -12.83 -0.91
CA ALA A 112 9.40 -11.46 -0.67
C ALA A 112 9.50 -11.17 0.83
N GLN A 113 10.61 -10.56 1.25
CA GLN A 113 10.81 -10.15 2.63
C GLN A 113 9.98 -8.92 3.00
N ALA A 114 9.64 -8.78 4.28
CA ALA A 114 8.65 -7.81 4.77
C ALA A 114 9.03 -6.33 4.59
N GLY A 115 10.30 -6.02 4.34
CA GLY A 115 10.80 -4.67 4.06
C GLY A 115 10.68 -4.25 2.59
N VAL A 116 10.30 -5.18 1.69
CA VAL A 116 10.08 -4.93 0.26
C VAL A 116 8.93 -3.95 0.06
N THR A 117 9.11 -3.07 -0.91
CA THR A 117 8.08 -2.13 -1.40
C THR A 117 7.34 -2.71 -2.60
N LEU A 118 6.15 -2.17 -2.90
CA LEU A 118 5.37 -2.66 -4.04
C LEU A 118 6.11 -2.51 -5.37
N GLY A 119 6.83 -1.40 -5.55
CA GLY A 119 7.62 -1.16 -6.77
C GLY A 119 8.75 -2.17 -6.95
N GLU A 120 9.42 -2.57 -5.86
CA GLU A 120 10.44 -3.63 -5.89
C GLU A 120 9.82 -5.00 -6.22
N LEU A 121 8.64 -5.32 -5.66
CA LEU A 121 7.90 -6.54 -5.96
C LEU A 121 7.44 -6.59 -7.42
N ASP A 122 6.86 -5.49 -7.92
CA ASP A 122 6.40 -5.37 -9.29
C ASP A 122 7.56 -5.47 -10.26
N ALA A 123 8.69 -4.79 -10.00
CA ALA A 123 9.88 -4.86 -10.85
C ALA A 123 10.41 -6.30 -10.96
N ALA A 124 10.58 -6.99 -9.82
CA ALA A 124 11.08 -8.36 -9.81
C ALA A 124 10.16 -9.35 -10.53
N THR A 125 8.84 -9.20 -10.39
CA THR A 125 7.87 -10.10 -11.03
C THR A 125 7.71 -9.82 -12.52
N GLN A 126 7.80 -8.56 -12.93
CA GLN A 126 7.68 -8.14 -14.33
C GLN A 126 8.86 -8.53 -15.20
N GLU A 127 10.04 -8.80 -14.63
CA GLU A 127 11.16 -9.46 -15.36
C GLU A 127 10.74 -10.81 -15.97
N HIS A 128 9.69 -11.43 -15.43
CA HIS A 128 9.15 -12.71 -15.89
C HIS A 128 7.73 -12.59 -16.49
N GLY A 129 7.22 -11.38 -16.72
CA GLY A 129 5.83 -11.16 -17.19
C GLY A 129 4.76 -11.61 -16.19
N LEU A 130 5.14 -11.70 -14.91
CA LEU A 130 4.27 -12.08 -13.80
C LEU A 130 3.84 -10.84 -13.01
N VAL A 131 2.74 -10.97 -12.27
CA VAL A 131 2.25 -9.96 -11.32
C VAL A 131 1.75 -10.60 -10.03
N VAL A 132 1.97 -9.94 -8.90
CA VAL A 132 1.26 -10.19 -7.65
C VAL A 132 0.29 -9.02 -7.44
N PRO A 133 -1.03 -9.26 -7.24
CA PRO A 133 -1.97 -8.19 -6.96
C PRO A 133 -1.54 -7.40 -5.71
N SER A 134 -1.31 -6.10 -5.87
CA SER A 134 -0.78 -5.23 -4.83
C SER A 134 -1.53 -3.88 -4.82
N GLY A 135 -1.05 -2.93 -4.02
CA GLY A 135 -1.54 -1.54 -4.04
C GLY A 135 -1.00 -0.71 -5.22
N THR A 136 -1.35 0.57 -5.23
CA THR A 136 -1.15 1.47 -6.40
C THR A 136 -0.10 2.56 -6.18
N VAL A 137 0.70 2.47 -5.11
CA VAL A 137 1.76 3.43 -4.79
C VAL A 137 3.03 2.64 -4.49
N THR A 138 4.03 2.80 -5.34
CA THR A 138 5.22 1.94 -5.41
C THR A 138 6.01 1.89 -4.11
N SER A 139 6.06 2.99 -3.37
CA SER A 139 6.81 3.08 -2.10
C SER A 139 6.12 2.37 -0.92
N THR A 140 4.86 1.94 -1.08
CA THR A 140 4.13 1.23 -0.03
C THR A 140 4.83 -0.08 0.32
N GLY A 141 4.94 -0.42 1.60
CA GLY A 141 5.55 -1.69 2.02
C GLY A 141 4.59 -2.86 1.90
N ILE A 142 5.07 -4.01 1.44
CA ILE A 142 4.23 -5.20 1.22
C ILE A 142 3.60 -5.71 2.51
N ALA A 143 4.30 -5.59 3.65
CA ALA A 143 3.88 -6.24 4.89
C ALA A 143 2.57 -5.68 5.44
N GLY A 144 2.52 -4.37 5.69
CA GLY A 144 1.32 -3.71 6.20
C GLY A 144 0.14 -3.83 5.22
N LEU A 145 0.42 -3.75 3.92
CA LEU A 145 -0.60 -3.86 2.88
C LEU A 145 -1.21 -5.26 2.84
N THR A 146 -0.37 -6.30 2.82
CA THR A 146 -0.82 -7.70 2.76
C THR A 146 -1.61 -8.08 4.00
N LEU A 147 -1.10 -7.74 5.19
CA LEU A 147 -1.74 -8.09 6.47
C LEU A 147 -3.05 -7.35 6.70
N GLY A 148 -3.26 -6.21 6.03
CA GLY A 148 -4.53 -5.47 6.03
C GLY A 148 -5.49 -5.87 4.90
N GLY A 149 -5.08 -6.72 3.96
CA GLY A 149 -5.87 -7.17 2.81
C GLY A 149 -5.20 -6.86 1.47
N GLY A 150 -4.98 -5.59 1.19
CA GLY A 150 -4.29 -5.12 -0.03
C GLY A 150 -5.21 -4.99 -1.24
N ILE A 151 -5.49 -3.74 -1.62
CA ILE A 151 -6.40 -3.37 -2.70
C ILE A 151 -5.62 -2.54 -3.72
N GLY A 152 -5.80 -2.84 -5.00
CA GLY A 152 -5.28 -2.06 -6.11
C GLY A 152 -5.88 -2.47 -7.44
N HIS A 153 -5.25 -2.07 -8.55
CA HIS A 153 -5.83 -2.22 -9.89
C HIS A 153 -6.17 -3.67 -10.25
N LEU A 154 -5.39 -4.64 -9.79
CA LEU A 154 -5.61 -6.06 -10.13
C LEU A 154 -6.64 -6.77 -9.27
N MET A 155 -7.21 -6.12 -8.24
CA MET A 155 -8.12 -6.78 -7.30
C MET A 155 -9.35 -7.36 -7.99
N ARG A 156 -9.92 -6.65 -8.97
CA ARG A 156 -11.06 -7.16 -9.75
C ARG A 156 -10.70 -8.42 -10.50
N ARG A 157 -9.49 -8.56 -11.02
CA ARG A 157 -9.08 -9.72 -11.83
C ARG A 157 -8.65 -10.92 -10.99
N TYR A 158 -7.83 -10.69 -9.96
CA TYR A 158 -7.12 -11.76 -9.24
C TYR A 158 -7.38 -11.79 -7.72
N GLY A 159 -8.30 -10.96 -7.21
CA GLY A 159 -8.55 -10.82 -5.77
C GLY A 159 -7.56 -9.87 -5.10
N ALA A 160 -7.77 -9.62 -3.82
CA ALA A 160 -6.88 -8.78 -3.02
C ALA A 160 -5.49 -9.41 -2.88
N THR A 161 -4.49 -8.65 -2.42
CA THR A 161 -3.14 -9.18 -2.19
C THR A 161 -3.18 -10.41 -1.28
N VAL A 162 -4.01 -10.34 -0.24
CA VAL A 162 -4.23 -11.38 0.74
C VAL A 162 -4.88 -12.65 0.17
N ASP A 163 -5.61 -12.56 -0.94
CA ASP A 163 -6.18 -13.74 -1.62
C ASP A 163 -5.13 -14.55 -2.38
N ASN A 164 -3.98 -13.93 -2.60
CA ASN A 164 -2.84 -14.51 -3.31
C ASN A 164 -1.72 -14.92 -2.35
N LEU A 165 -1.90 -14.72 -1.04
CA LEU A 165 -0.96 -15.17 -0.03
C LEU A 165 -1.04 -16.70 0.12
N LEU A 166 0.13 -17.35 0.08
CA LEU A 166 0.29 -18.80 0.22
C LEU A 166 0.85 -19.18 1.59
N ALA A 167 1.84 -18.43 2.07
CA ALA A 167 2.48 -18.66 3.36
C ALA A 167 3.18 -17.40 3.88
N CYS A 168 3.50 -17.40 5.17
CA CYS A 168 4.35 -16.40 5.83
C CYS A 168 5.42 -17.09 6.67
N GLU A 169 6.60 -16.47 6.76
CA GLU A 169 7.54 -16.72 7.86
C GLU A 169 7.35 -15.60 8.88
N MET A 170 7.23 -15.95 10.16
CA MET A 170 6.91 -15.02 11.23
C MET A 170 7.75 -15.28 12.47
N VAL A 171 8.05 -14.21 13.20
CA VAL A 171 8.58 -14.26 14.55
C VAL A 171 7.47 -13.95 15.55
N THR A 172 7.20 -14.88 16.47
CA THR A 172 6.21 -14.72 17.55
C THR A 172 6.74 -13.81 18.67
N VAL A 173 5.86 -13.44 19.60
CA VAL A 173 6.20 -12.54 20.73
C VAL A 173 7.29 -13.09 21.66
N ASP A 174 7.40 -14.41 21.79
CA ASP A 174 8.45 -15.11 22.53
C ASP A 174 9.73 -15.33 21.69
N GLY A 175 9.76 -14.82 20.46
CA GLY A 175 10.91 -14.86 19.57
C GLY A 175 11.12 -16.18 18.83
N ARG A 176 10.12 -17.08 18.78
CA ARG A 176 10.18 -18.28 17.95
C ARG A 176 9.89 -17.94 16.49
N ARG A 177 10.57 -18.61 15.57
CA ARG A 177 10.27 -18.57 14.14
C ARG A 177 9.23 -19.63 13.81
N VAL A 178 8.21 -19.23 13.05
CA VAL A 178 7.13 -20.11 12.63
C VAL A 178 6.79 -19.86 11.17
N ARG A 179 6.55 -20.94 10.43
CA ARG A 179 5.93 -20.89 9.11
C ARG A 179 4.41 -21.01 9.27
N VAL A 180 3.69 -20.06 8.69
CA VAL A 180 2.23 -19.98 8.79
C VAL A 180 1.63 -20.12 7.40
N ASP A 181 0.95 -21.24 7.16
CA ASP A 181 0.16 -21.49 5.96
C ASP A 181 -1.12 -22.29 6.30
N ALA A 182 -1.89 -22.64 5.27
CA ALA A 182 -3.15 -23.37 5.43
C ALA A 182 -2.97 -24.80 5.98
N GLY A 183 -1.77 -25.38 5.89
CA GLY A 183 -1.47 -26.73 6.37
C GLY A 183 -0.81 -26.75 7.75
N SER A 184 -0.01 -25.74 8.10
CA SER A 184 0.72 -25.69 9.37
C SER A 184 -0.07 -25.03 10.50
N GLU A 185 -0.62 -23.84 10.26
CA GLU A 185 -1.18 -22.95 11.29
C GLU A 185 -2.44 -22.25 10.75
N PRO A 186 -3.52 -23.00 10.40
CA PRO A 186 -4.62 -22.49 9.58
C PRO A 186 -5.40 -21.34 10.23
N GLU A 187 -5.59 -21.35 11.55
CA GLU A 187 -6.30 -20.28 12.27
C GLU A 187 -5.50 -18.98 12.28
N LEU A 188 -4.18 -19.08 12.50
CA LEU A 188 -3.28 -17.93 12.45
C LEU A 188 -3.13 -17.43 11.01
N PHE A 189 -3.09 -18.32 10.03
CA PHE A 189 -3.06 -17.95 8.62
C PHE A 189 -4.32 -17.17 8.22
N TRP A 190 -5.49 -17.62 8.67
CA TRP A 190 -6.73 -16.85 8.51
C TRP A 190 -6.63 -15.47 9.19
N ALA A 191 -6.10 -15.40 10.41
CA ALA A 191 -6.01 -14.14 11.16
C ALA A 191 -5.05 -13.12 10.53
N LEU A 192 -3.90 -13.56 10.01
CA LEU A 192 -2.94 -12.71 9.30
C LEU A 192 -3.50 -12.16 7.99
N ARG A 193 -4.54 -12.79 7.44
CA ARG A 193 -5.20 -12.40 6.19
C ARG A 193 -6.26 -11.30 6.39
N GLY A 194 -5.88 -10.21 7.05
CA GLY A 194 -6.72 -9.02 7.27
C GLY A 194 -6.64 -8.45 8.69
N GLY A 195 -6.08 -9.21 9.64
CA GLY A 195 -5.95 -8.79 11.04
C GLY A 195 -4.72 -7.95 11.35
N GLY A 196 -3.95 -7.50 10.35
CA GLY A 196 -2.79 -6.64 10.54
C GLY A 196 -1.62 -7.30 11.28
N GLY A 197 -0.76 -6.49 11.90
CA GLY A 197 0.43 -6.93 12.63
C GLY A 197 0.18 -7.41 14.07
N ASN A 198 -1.03 -7.86 14.41
CA ASN A 198 -1.42 -8.15 15.81
C ASN A 198 -0.82 -9.45 16.38
N PHE A 199 -0.37 -10.38 15.53
CA PHE A 199 -0.09 -11.76 15.93
C PHE A 199 1.41 -12.11 16.00
N GLY A 200 2.27 -11.16 15.63
CA GLY A 200 3.71 -11.34 15.53
C GLY A 200 4.31 -10.48 14.42
N VAL A 201 5.59 -10.68 14.15
CA VAL A 201 6.32 -9.96 13.11
C VAL A 201 6.54 -10.88 11.92
N VAL A 202 5.76 -10.68 10.85
CA VAL A 202 6.00 -11.41 9.59
C VAL A 202 7.26 -10.86 8.93
N THR A 203 8.20 -11.75 8.61
CA THR A 203 9.51 -11.41 8.05
C THR A 203 9.61 -11.72 6.56
N SER A 204 8.81 -12.65 6.05
CA SER A 204 8.64 -12.88 4.61
C SER A 204 7.26 -13.45 4.26
N PHE A 205 6.85 -13.20 3.03
CA PHE A 205 5.59 -13.65 2.44
C PHE A 205 5.87 -14.49 1.21
N GLU A 206 5.07 -15.53 0.98
CA GLU A 206 5.01 -16.27 -0.28
C GLU A 206 3.67 -15.98 -0.96
N TYR A 207 3.73 -15.52 -2.20
CA TYR A 207 2.56 -15.17 -3.01
C TYR A 207 2.44 -16.08 -4.22
N ARG A 208 1.20 -16.31 -4.65
CA ARG A 208 0.88 -16.74 -6.00
C ARG A 208 0.93 -15.52 -6.93
N ALA A 209 1.78 -15.56 -7.93
CA ALA A 209 1.80 -14.62 -9.03
C ALA A 209 1.02 -15.14 -10.24
N HIS A 210 0.60 -14.23 -11.11
CA HIS A 210 -0.21 -14.52 -12.29
C HIS A 210 0.51 -14.08 -13.55
N ALA A 211 0.47 -14.90 -14.58
CA ALA A 211 0.92 -14.51 -15.91
C ALA A 211 -0.03 -13.45 -16.48
N MET A 212 0.52 -12.28 -16.81
CA MET A 212 -0.23 -11.16 -17.37
C MET A 212 0.51 -10.50 -18.55
N GLY A 213 1.81 -10.78 -18.71
CA GLY A 213 2.67 -10.03 -19.61
C GLY A 213 3.06 -8.68 -19.02
N THR A 214 3.54 -7.78 -19.87
CA THR A 214 4.09 -6.48 -19.47
C THR A 214 3.25 -5.30 -19.89
N ASP A 215 2.25 -5.51 -20.74
CA ASP A 215 1.53 -4.44 -21.42
C ASP A 215 0.19 -4.15 -20.74
N ALA A 216 -0.22 -2.89 -20.81
CA ALA A 216 -1.47 -2.41 -20.27
C ALA A 216 -1.97 -1.20 -21.09
N VAL A 217 -3.21 -0.79 -20.87
CA VAL A 217 -3.71 0.53 -21.29
C VAL A 217 -4.13 1.28 -20.03
N ALA A 218 -3.57 2.46 -19.80
CA ALA A 218 -3.86 3.25 -18.62
C ALA A 218 -3.64 4.74 -18.87
N GLY A 219 -4.16 5.57 -17.98
CA GLY A 219 -3.95 7.02 -18.01
C GLY A 219 -5.04 7.74 -17.26
N PHE A 220 -5.29 8.98 -17.65
CA PHE A 220 -6.25 9.87 -17.00
C PHE A 220 -7.21 10.47 -18.02
N ALA A 221 -8.51 10.34 -17.75
CA ALA A 221 -9.55 11.11 -18.42
C ALA A 221 -10.09 12.16 -17.42
N VAL A 222 -9.98 13.43 -17.79
CA VAL A 222 -10.31 14.58 -16.93
C VAL A 222 -11.62 15.20 -17.39
N TYR A 223 -12.56 15.41 -16.48
CA TYR A 223 -13.89 15.94 -16.74
C TYR A 223 -14.15 17.19 -15.89
N GLY A 224 -15.00 18.07 -16.41
CA GLY A 224 -15.51 19.19 -15.62
C GLY A 224 -16.31 18.68 -14.42
N LEU A 225 -16.17 19.33 -13.26
CA LEU A 225 -16.87 18.92 -12.02
C LEU A 225 -18.40 18.85 -12.19
N HIS A 226 -18.98 19.68 -13.06
CA HIS A 226 -20.42 19.70 -13.33
C HIS A 226 -20.95 18.37 -13.91
N GLU A 227 -20.12 17.55 -14.54
CA GLU A 227 -20.50 16.23 -15.04
C GLU A 227 -20.39 15.12 -13.98
N ALA A 228 -19.67 15.39 -12.87
CA ALA A 228 -19.33 14.38 -11.88
C ALA A 228 -20.54 13.65 -11.27
N PRO A 229 -21.68 14.29 -10.93
CA PRO A 229 -22.82 13.56 -10.37
C PRO A 229 -23.33 12.46 -11.31
N ARG A 230 -23.45 12.79 -12.60
CA ARG A 230 -23.94 11.90 -13.65
C ARG A 230 -22.95 10.78 -13.95
N ILE A 231 -21.65 11.10 -14.06
CA ILE A 231 -20.61 10.11 -14.33
C ILE A 231 -20.49 9.13 -13.16
N LEU A 232 -20.38 9.64 -11.92
CA LEU A 232 -20.22 8.81 -10.73
C LEU A 232 -21.42 7.89 -10.49
N ALA A 233 -22.64 8.38 -10.70
CA ALA A 233 -23.85 7.57 -10.56
C ALA A 233 -23.98 6.44 -11.60
N ALA A 234 -23.30 6.56 -12.75
CA ALA A 234 -23.30 5.54 -13.80
C ALA A 234 -22.18 4.49 -13.63
N LEU A 235 -21.20 4.74 -12.75
CA LEU A 235 -20.03 3.86 -12.62
C LEU A 235 -20.40 2.45 -12.15
N ASP A 236 -21.36 2.31 -11.25
CA ASP A 236 -21.74 0.98 -10.73
C ASP A 236 -22.26 0.07 -11.85
N GLU A 237 -23.17 0.58 -12.70
CA GLU A 237 -23.72 -0.18 -13.82
C GLU A 237 -22.65 -0.50 -14.87
N VAL A 238 -21.85 0.50 -15.27
CA VAL A 238 -20.81 0.32 -16.29
C VAL A 238 -19.74 -0.66 -15.79
N MET A 239 -19.30 -0.55 -14.54
CA MET A 239 -18.29 -1.43 -13.98
C MET A 239 -18.83 -2.82 -13.61
N ALA A 240 -20.14 -3.00 -13.44
CA ALA A 240 -20.76 -4.32 -13.33
C ALA A 240 -20.74 -5.08 -14.67
N ALA A 241 -20.90 -4.36 -15.79
CA ALA A 241 -20.83 -4.92 -17.13
C ALA A 241 -19.40 -5.06 -17.67
N ALA A 242 -18.45 -4.27 -17.15
CA ALA A 242 -17.06 -4.26 -17.59
C ALA A 242 -16.33 -5.60 -17.31
N PRO A 243 -15.38 -6.01 -18.18
CA PRO A 243 -14.54 -7.18 -17.94
C PRO A 243 -13.72 -7.03 -16.64
N ARG A 244 -13.27 -8.16 -16.07
CA ARG A 244 -12.51 -8.15 -14.81
C ARG A 244 -11.10 -7.56 -14.98
N GLU A 245 -10.61 -7.53 -16.21
CA GLU A 245 -9.37 -6.91 -16.68
C GLU A 245 -9.37 -5.39 -16.60
N LEU A 246 -10.55 -4.76 -16.53
CA LEU A 246 -10.69 -3.32 -16.36
C LEU A 246 -10.85 -2.96 -14.88
N ALA A 247 -9.96 -2.10 -14.43
CA ALA A 247 -10.05 -1.40 -13.16
C ALA A 247 -10.22 0.10 -13.39
N LEU A 248 -10.81 0.77 -12.42
CA LEU A 248 -11.10 2.19 -12.49
C LEU A 248 -10.91 2.82 -11.11
N VAL A 249 -10.17 3.93 -11.07
CA VAL A 249 -10.12 4.83 -9.91
C VAL A 249 -10.77 6.14 -10.31
N ALA A 250 -11.75 6.60 -9.54
CA ALA A 250 -12.34 7.92 -9.68
C ALA A 250 -11.81 8.84 -8.58
N THR A 251 -11.39 10.06 -8.91
CA THR A 251 -10.86 11.02 -7.95
C THR A 251 -11.39 12.41 -8.25
N ILE A 252 -11.85 13.11 -7.22
CA ILE A 252 -12.12 14.56 -7.29
C ILE A 252 -10.97 15.28 -6.61
N THR A 253 -10.27 16.12 -7.36
CA THR A 253 -9.08 16.83 -6.88
C THR A 253 -8.94 18.15 -7.63
N PRO A 254 -8.26 19.18 -7.08
CA PRO A 254 -7.82 20.33 -7.86
C PRO A 254 -7.05 19.88 -9.11
N ALA A 255 -7.37 20.44 -10.27
CA ALA A 255 -6.70 20.10 -11.51
C ALA A 255 -5.22 20.50 -11.41
N PRO A 256 -4.28 19.60 -11.75
CA PRO A 256 -2.87 19.93 -11.74
C PRO A 256 -2.56 20.95 -12.85
N PRO A 257 -1.52 21.79 -12.69
CA PRO A 257 -1.15 22.82 -13.66
C PRO A 257 -0.38 22.21 -14.84
N LEU A 258 -1.01 21.30 -15.57
CA LEU A 258 -0.40 20.62 -16.71
C LEU A 258 -0.79 21.28 -18.04
N PRO A 259 0.12 21.36 -19.03
CA PRO A 259 -0.13 22.08 -20.28
C PRO A 259 -1.34 21.58 -21.09
N MET A 260 -1.72 20.31 -20.95
CA MET A 260 -2.87 19.75 -21.68
C MET A 260 -4.21 20.10 -21.04
N ILE A 261 -4.24 20.51 -19.77
CA ILE A 261 -5.45 20.93 -19.08
C ILE A 261 -5.65 22.43 -19.34
N PRO A 262 -6.86 22.89 -19.72
CA PRO A 262 -7.14 24.31 -19.89
C PRO A 262 -6.73 25.12 -18.66
N GLU A 263 -6.02 26.24 -18.87
CA GLU A 263 -5.48 27.07 -17.78
C GLU A 263 -6.58 27.52 -16.80
N GLN A 264 -7.80 27.77 -17.30
CA GLN A 264 -8.95 28.15 -16.47
C GLN A 264 -9.41 27.07 -15.50
N ALA A 265 -9.00 25.81 -15.69
CA ALA A 265 -9.33 24.70 -14.80
C ALA A 265 -8.25 24.47 -13.74
N HIS A 266 -7.03 25.00 -13.89
CA HIS A 266 -5.91 24.76 -12.96
C HIS A 266 -6.29 25.21 -11.55
N GLY A 267 -6.06 24.34 -10.56
CA GLY A 267 -6.40 24.61 -9.16
C GLY A 267 -7.89 24.53 -8.81
N HIS A 268 -8.79 24.41 -9.80
CA HIS A 268 -10.21 24.17 -9.57
C HIS A 268 -10.51 22.66 -9.50
N PRO A 269 -11.48 22.21 -8.69
CA PRO A 269 -11.81 20.79 -8.62
C PRO A 269 -12.28 20.24 -9.96
N VAL A 270 -11.77 19.07 -10.33
CA VAL A 270 -12.16 18.28 -11.51
C VAL A 270 -12.42 16.84 -11.11
N LEU A 271 -13.18 16.11 -11.92
CA LEU A 271 -13.26 14.66 -11.82
C LEU A 271 -12.19 14.04 -12.72
N ILE A 272 -11.42 13.11 -12.18
CA ILE A 272 -10.45 12.32 -12.94
C ILE A 272 -10.86 10.85 -12.85
N LEU A 273 -11.06 10.22 -14.00
CA LEU A 273 -11.15 8.77 -14.13
C LEU A 273 -9.79 8.23 -14.55
N SER A 274 -9.28 7.25 -13.82
CA SER A 274 -7.99 6.61 -14.07
C SER A 274 -8.21 5.13 -14.38
N PRO A 275 -8.56 4.77 -15.63
CA PRO A 275 -8.73 3.38 -16.01
C PRO A 275 -7.38 2.67 -16.10
N VAL A 276 -7.38 1.38 -15.76
CA VAL A 276 -6.27 0.46 -16.02
C VAL A 276 -6.85 -0.81 -16.61
N TYR A 277 -6.47 -1.11 -17.85
CA TYR A 277 -6.90 -2.29 -18.57
C TYR A 277 -5.69 -3.20 -18.83
N THR A 278 -5.81 -4.46 -18.44
CA THR A 278 -4.73 -5.47 -18.51
C THR A 278 -5.11 -6.68 -19.38
N GLY A 279 -6.17 -6.54 -20.19
CA GLY A 279 -6.66 -7.59 -21.06
C GLY A 279 -6.00 -7.58 -22.44
N ASP A 280 -6.75 -8.01 -23.45
CA ASP A 280 -6.30 -7.97 -24.84
C ASP A 280 -6.34 -6.55 -25.37
N LEU A 281 -5.15 -5.97 -25.58
CA LEU A 281 -4.97 -4.60 -26.07
C LEU A 281 -5.68 -4.33 -27.41
N THR A 282 -5.94 -5.35 -28.23
CA THR A 282 -6.68 -5.18 -29.49
C THR A 282 -8.16 -4.81 -29.28
N THR A 283 -8.68 -5.07 -28.08
CA THR A 283 -10.06 -4.77 -27.66
C THR A 283 -10.15 -3.58 -26.68
N ALA A 284 -9.02 -2.94 -26.37
CA ALA A 284 -8.95 -1.92 -25.33
C ALA A 284 -9.89 -0.74 -25.60
N ASP A 285 -9.96 -0.26 -26.84
CA ASP A 285 -10.83 0.86 -27.22
C ASP A 285 -12.31 0.54 -26.98
N ASP A 286 -12.76 -0.67 -27.33
CA ASP A 286 -14.14 -1.12 -27.13
C ASP A 286 -14.48 -1.27 -25.64
N VAL A 287 -13.52 -1.67 -24.81
CA VAL A 287 -13.67 -1.81 -23.37
C VAL A 287 -13.66 -0.45 -22.65
N LEU A 288 -12.82 0.49 -23.09
CA LEU A 288 -12.62 1.77 -22.43
C LEU A 288 -13.67 2.81 -22.84
N LYS A 289 -14.16 2.75 -24.09
CA LYS A 289 -15.12 3.71 -24.63
C LYS A 289 -16.39 3.85 -23.80
N PRO A 290 -17.03 2.79 -23.26
CA PRO A 290 -18.20 2.92 -22.39
C PRO A 290 -17.92 3.67 -21.08
N VAL A 291 -16.69 3.60 -20.56
CA VAL A 291 -16.30 4.31 -19.32
C VAL A 291 -15.90 5.75 -19.63
N ILE A 292 -14.99 5.94 -20.59
CA ILE A 292 -14.47 7.27 -20.93
C ILE A 292 -15.58 8.13 -21.56
N GLY A 293 -16.45 7.52 -22.35
CA GLY A 293 -17.61 8.15 -22.98
C GLY A 293 -18.78 8.44 -22.04
N LEU A 294 -18.65 8.18 -20.73
CA LEU A 294 -19.66 8.62 -19.77
C LEU A 294 -19.79 10.13 -19.72
N GLY A 295 -18.77 10.90 -20.06
CA GLY A 295 -18.81 12.37 -20.13
C GLY A 295 -18.08 12.92 -21.34
N THR A 296 -17.91 14.24 -21.38
CA THR A 296 -17.07 14.89 -22.40
C THR A 296 -15.74 15.27 -21.76
N PRO A 297 -14.67 14.47 -21.94
CA PRO A 297 -13.40 14.76 -21.29
C PRO A 297 -12.84 16.10 -21.77
N LEU A 298 -12.38 16.92 -20.82
CA LEU A 298 -11.53 18.08 -21.09
C LEU A 298 -10.17 17.64 -21.66
N VAL A 299 -9.67 16.51 -21.16
CA VAL A 299 -8.42 15.87 -21.57
C VAL A 299 -8.59 14.36 -21.47
N ASP A 300 -8.11 13.63 -22.47
CA ASP A 300 -7.95 12.18 -22.43
C ASP A 300 -6.47 11.83 -22.68
N LEU A 301 -5.84 11.21 -21.68
CA LEU A 301 -4.45 10.75 -21.70
C LEU A 301 -4.33 9.23 -21.59
N VAL A 302 -5.44 8.50 -21.78
CA VAL A 302 -5.45 7.04 -21.73
C VAL A 302 -4.76 6.49 -22.97
N GLN A 303 -3.74 5.65 -22.77
CA GLN A 303 -2.92 5.14 -23.87
C GLN A 303 -2.28 3.79 -23.52
N PRO A 304 -1.84 3.02 -24.54
CA PRO A 304 -1.01 1.85 -24.30
C PRO A 304 0.27 2.20 -23.53
N THR A 305 0.62 1.35 -22.58
CA THR A 305 1.75 1.53 -21.67
C THR A 305 2.21 0.17 -21.13
N THR A 306 3.21 0.18 -20.25
CA THR A 306 3.64 -1.01 -19.49
C THR A 306 2.89 -1.10 -18.17
N TRP A 307 2.71 -2.30 -17.62
CA TRP A 307 2.16 -2.52 -16.28
C TRP A 307 2.88 -1.70 -15.21
N LEU A 308 4.22 -1.66 -15.22
CA LEU A 308 4.99 -0.89 -14.23
C LEU A 308 4.60 0.60 -14.21
N ARG A 309 4.48 1.21 -15.39
CA ARG A 309 4.00 2.60 -15.53
C ARG A 309 2.55 2.77 -15.13
N ALA A 310 1.68 1.80 -15.46
CA ALA A 310 0.27 1.85 -15.10
C ALA A 310 0.08 1.77 -13.57
N ASN A 311 0.80 0.88 -12.89
CA ASN A 311 0.66 0.72 -11.44
C ASN A 311 1.34 1.87 -10.65
N SER A 312 2.34 2.53 -11.22
CA SER A 312 3.05 3.66 -10.59
C SER A 312 2.43 5.03 -10.89
N MET A 313 1.37 5.12 -11.71
CA MET A 313 0.84 6.42 -12.15
C MET A 313 0.27 7.29 -11.02
N LEU A 314 0.02 6.70 -9.85
CA LEU A 314 -0.52 7.39 -8.68
C LEU A 314 0.55 7.74 -7.62
N ASP A 315 1.84 7.48 -7.87
CA ASP A 315 2.92 7.72 -6.91
C ASP A 315 2.97 9.18 -6.41
N ASP A 316 2.81 10.14 -7.31
CA ASP A 316 2.84 11.58 -7.00
C ASP A 316 1.69 12.03 -6.09
N THR A 317 0.67 11.19 -5.88
CA THR A 317 -0.45 11.50 -4.97
C THR A 317 -0.08 11.26 -3.50
N ALA A 318 0.97 10.48 -3.24
CA ALA A 318 1.39 10.04 -1.91
C ALA A 318 2.88 10.34 -1.61
N PRO A 319 3.35 11.60 -1.75
CA PRO A 319 4.73 11.94 -1.44
C PRO A 319 5.04 11.78 0.05
N TYR A 320 6.26 11.34 0.37
CA TYR A 320 6.72 11.26 1.76
C TYR A 320 6.74 12.63 2.43
N GLY A 321 6.45 12.65 3.73
CA GLY A 321 6.49 13.87 4.53
C GLY A 321 5.20 14.69 4.49
N LYS A 322 4.20 14.29 3.69
CA LYS A 322 2.91 14.98 3.66
C LYS A 322 2.19 14.80 4.99
N ARG A 323 1.67 15.89 5.57
CA ARG A 323 0.79 15.81 6.74
C ARG A 323 -0.65 15.71 6.25
N ALA A 324 -1.25 14.52 6.41
CA ALA A 324 -2.60 14.25 5.92
C ALA A 324 -3.48 13.62 7.01
N ALA A 325 -4.78 13.88 6.91
CA ALA A 325 -5.82 13.15 7.62
C ALA A 325 -6.70 12.45 6.58
N SER A 326 -6.96 11.16 6.81
CA SER A 326 -7.81 10.35 5.93
C SER A 326 -9.06 9.90 6.67
N ARG A 327 -10.17 9.78 5.93
CA ARG A 327 -11.40 9.10 6.35
C ARG A 327 -11.82 8.21 5.19
N SER A 328 -12.13 6.96 5.50
CA SER A 328 -12.49 5.96 4.51
C SER A 328 -13.69 5.14 4.99
N GLY A 329 -14.44 4.61 4.04
CA GLY A 329 -15.55 3.71 4.26
C GLY A 329 -15.97 3.04 2.97
N TYR A 330 -16.79 2.00 3.07
CA TYR A 330 -17.38 1.32 1.92
C TYR A 330 -18.80 1.81 1.70
N LEU A 331 -19.17 1.94 0.43
CA LEU A 331 -20.54 2.17 -0.01
C LEU A 331 -20.99 0.97 -0.82
N SER A 332 -22.25 0.56 -0.66
CA SER A 332 -22.85 -0.50 -1.48
C SER A 332 -23.15 -0.05 -2.90
N ALA A 333 -23.30 1.28 -3.11
CA ALA A 333 -23.53 1.91 -4.39
C ALA A 333 -23.16 3.41 -4.33
N ILE A 334 -22.77 3.99 -5.46
CA ILE A 334 -22.57 5.43 -5.64
C ILE A 334 -23.86 6.03 -6.21
N THR A 335 -24.80 6.39 -5.33
CA THR A 335 -26.04 7.07 -5.75
C THR A 335 -25.76 8.52 -6.16
N GLU A 336 -26.69 9.14 -6.89
CA GLU A 336 -26.61 10.58 -7.21
C GLU A 336 -26.49 11.45 -5.94
N ALA A 337 -27.18 11.08 -4.87
CA ALA A 337 -27.08 11.76 -3.57
C ALA A 337 -25.69 11.62 -2.94
N ALA A 338 -25.08 10.42 -3.02
CA ALA A 338 -23.72 10.20 -2.55
C ALA A 338 -22.70 10.98 -3.39
N ALA A 339 -22.84 10.96 -4.72
CA ALA A 339 -21.99 11.71 -5.64
C ALA A 339 -22.08 13.22 -5.38
N THR A 340 -23.29 13.76 -5.19
CA THR A 340 -23.51 15.17 -4.83
C THR A 340 -22.82 15.53 -3.52
N ALA A 341 -22.98 14.71 -2.48
CA ALA A 341 -22.32 14.94 -1.19
C ALA A 341 -20.77 14.92 -1.29
N MET A 342 -20.21 14.05 -2.14
CA MET A 342 -18.75 14.03 -2.41
C MET A 342 -18.29 15.33 -3.07
N ILE A 343 -19.08 15.86 -4.01
CA ILE A 343 -18.77 17.09 -4.75
C ILE A 343 -18.89 18.31 -3.85
N ASP A 344 -19.96 18.42 -3.07
CA ASP A 344 -20.16 19.51 -2.11
C ASP A 344 -18.99 19.57 -1.12
N ARG A 345 -18.50 18.41 -0.67
CA ARG A 345 -17.34 18.33 0.20
C ARG A 345 -16.03 18.75 -0.48
N ALA A 346 -15.87 18.45 -1.76
CA ALA A 346 -14.68 18.82 -2.54
C ALA A 346 -14.67 20.31 -2.95
N GLY A 347 -15.84 20.94 -3.07
CA GLY A 347 -15.98 22.37 -3.34
C GLY A 347 -16.00 23.25 -2.08
N ALA A 348 -16.07 22.65 -0.88
CA ALA A 348 -15.99 23.38 0.38
C ALA A 348 -14.53 23.86 0.64
N PRO A 349 -14.33 25.12 1.04
CA PRO A 349 -13.01 25.70 1.26
C PRO A 349 -12.23 25.08 2.43
#